data_AF-A0A832IAT9-F1
#
_entry.id   AF-A0A832IAT9-F1
#
_cell.length_a   1.000
_cell.length_b   1.000
_cell.length_c   1.000
_cell.angle_alpha   90.00
_cell.angle_beta   90.00
_cell.angle_gamma   90.00
#
_symmetry.space_group_name_H-M   'P 1'
#
loop_
_entity.id
_entity.type
_entity.pdbx_description
1 polymer ?
#
loop_
_entity_poly.entity_id
_entity_poly.type
_entity_poly.pdbx_seq_one_letter_code
_entity_poly.pdbx_strand_id
1 'polypeptide(L)' 'YRSPGPAKYIDDPSLPQGELKLIERAVPGLTATINWTVYKDGQVLHQKTFVSKYVPWPAKYKKGTGPAAQ' A
#
# COMPACT_ATOMS: atom_id res chain seq x y z
N TYR A 1 1.44 12.16 2.94
CA TYR A 1 1.97 10.94 3.59
C TYR A 1 0.86 10.28 4.38
N ARG A 2 0.61 8.97 4.17
CA ARG A 2 -0.33 8.18 5.00
C ARG A 2 0.37 6.90 5.45
N SER A 3 0.43 6.67 6.75
CA SER A 3 1.10 5.48 7.30
C SER A 3 0.42 4.20 6.83
N PRO A 4 1.16 3.17 6.40
CA PRO A 4 0.62 1.84 6.24
C PRO A 4 0.16 1.36 7.62
N GLY A 5 -1.09 0.92 7.72
CA GLY A 5 -1.71 0.49 8.98
C GLY A 5 -1.02 -0.75 9.60
N PRO A 6 -1.63 -1.37 10.62
CA PRO A 6 -1.02 -2.52 11.29
C PRO A 6 -0.72 -3.65 10.32
N ALA A 7 0.36 -4.39 10.60
CA ALA A 7 0.73 -5.57 9.82
C ALA A 7 -0.39 -6.62 9.85
N LYS A 8 -0.56 -7.32 8.74
CA LYS A 8 -1.51 -8.43 8.61
C LYS A 8 -0.78 -9.76 8.72
N TYR A 9 -1.34 -10.67 9.49
CA TYR A 9 -0.80 -12.02 9.68
C TYR A 9 -1.72 -13.02 8.98
N ILE A 10 -1.12 -13.94 8.25
CA ILE A 10 -1.80 -15.00 7.52
C ILE A 10 -1.25 -16.32 8.05
N ASP A 11 -2.10 -17.15 8.62
CA ASP A 11 -1.67 -18.46 9.12
C ASP A 11 -1.25 -19.36 7.95
N ASP A 12 -0.12 -20.04 8.12
CA ASP A 12 0.43 -20.96 7.13
C ASP A 12 0.82 -22.28 7.83
N PRO A 13 0.11 -23.39 7.56
CA PRO A 13 0.42 -24.69 8.18
C PRO A 13 1.67 -25.35 7.62
N SER A 14 2.24 -24.83 6.52
CA SER A 14 3.52 -25.33 5.97
C SER A 14 4.75 -24.77 6.67
N LEU A 15 4.59 -23.69 7.45
CA LEU A 15 5.66 -23.11 8.25
C LEU A 15 5.58 -23.65 9.69
N PRO A 16 6.71 -24.03 10.31
CA PRO A 16 6.76 -24.45 11.71
C PRO A 16 6.14 -23.43 12.67
N GLN A 17 5.49 -23.93 13.72
CA GLN A 17 4.88 -23.06 14.74
C GLN A 17 5.90 -22.05 15.31
N GLY A 18 5.51 -20.78 15.30
CA GLY A 18 6.34 -19.68 15.82
C GLY A 18 7.17 -18.97 14.76
N GLU A 19 7.27 -19.50 13.54
CA GLU A 19 7.94 -18.80 12.44
C GLU A 19 7.09 -17.62 11.94
N LEU A 20 7.73 -16.46 11.71
CA LEU A 20 7.13 -15.32 11.05
C LEU A 20 7.92 -14.99 9.78
N LYS A 21 7.27 -15.15 8.62
CA LYS A 21 7.87 -14.88 7.32
C LYS A 21 7.24 -13.65 6.68
N LEU A 22 8.03 -12.59 6.49
CA LEU A 22 7.61 -11.41 5.75
C LEU A 22 7.39 -11.78 4.28
N ILE A 23 6.19 -11.52 3.76
CA ILE A 23 5.84 -11.78 2.36
C ILE A 23 5.62 -10.49 1.57
N GLU A 24 5.18 -9.41 2.23
CA GLU A 24 4.99 -8.10 1.59
C GLU A 24 5.40 -6.99 2.56
N ARG A 25 6.22 -6.06 2.07
CA ARG A 25 6.68 -4.90 2.85
C ARG A 25 5.61 -3.83 2.91
N ALA A 26 5.57 -3.09 4.01
CA ALA A 26 4.69 -1.96 4.17
C ALA A 26 5.06 -0.82 3.19
N VAL A 27 4.06 -0.24 2.52
CA VAL A 27 4.24 0.90 1.61
C VAL A 27 3.30 2.03 2.05
N PRO A 28 3.82 3.25 2.30
CA PRO A 28 2.97 4.38 2.66
C PRO A 28 2.04 4.77 1.52
N GLY A 29 0.88 5.31 1.87
CA GLY A 29 -0.04 5.88 0.90
C GLY A 29 0.49 7.20 0.33
N LEU A 30 0.10 7.47 -0.90
CA LEU A 30 0.48 8.67 -1.65
C LEU A 30 -0.77 9.34 -2.22
N THR A 31 -0.81 10.67 -2.15
CA THR A 31 -1.77 11.47 -2.91
C THR A 31 -0.99 12.25 -3.94
N ALA A 32 -1.30 12.07 -5.22
CA ALA A 32 -0.78 12.86 -6.31
C ALA A 32 -1.88 13.78 -6.84
N THR A 33 -1.58 15.07 -6.91
CA THR A 33 -2.51 16.09 -7.42
C THR A 33 -1.92 16.68 -8.68
N ILE A 34 -2.68 16.65 -9.77
CA ILE A 34 -2.30 17.22 -11.07
C ILE A 34 -3.25 18.36 -11.36
N ASN A 35 -2.69 19.56 -11.51
CA ASN A 35 -3.42 20.71 -12.00
C ASN A 35 -3.23 20.80 -13.51
N TRP A 36 -4.33 20.76 -14.24
CA TRP A 36 -4.34 20.82 -15.70
C TRP A 36 -5.07 22.08 -16.13
N THR A 37 -4.38 22.93 -16.87
CA THR A 37 -4.94 24.17 -17.41
C THR A 37 -4.66 24.22 -18.90
N VAL A 38 -5.69 24.53 -19.68
CA VAL A 38 -5.61 24.71 -21.14
C VAL A 38 -5.82 26.18 -21.43
N TYR A 39 -4.93 26.75 -22.23
CA TYR A 39 -5.01 28.13 -22.69
C TYR A 39 -5.24 28.18 -24.19
N LYS A 40 -5.99 29.19 -24.63
CA LYS A 40 -6.06 29.62 -26.03
C LYS A 40 -6.04 31.14 -26.05
N ASP A 41 -5.12 31.71 -26.81
CA ASP A 41 -4.97 33.16 -26.96
C ASP A 41 -4.84 33.89 -25.60
N GLY A 42 -4.12 33.27 -24.66
CA GLY A 42 -3.93 33.81 -23.30
C GLY A 42 -5.12 33.64 -22.36
N GLN A 43 -6.26 33.11 -22.84
CA GLN A 43 -7.44 32.84 -22.03
C GLN A 43 -7.48 31.37 -21.60
N VAL A 44 -7.87 31.12 -20.35
CA VAL A 44 -8.10 29.77 -19.85
C VAL A 44 -9.36 29.21 -20.49
N LEU A 45 -9.22 28.16 -21.30
CA LEU A 45 -10.35 27.41 -21.84
C LEU A 45 -10.85 26.35 -20.86
N HIS A 46 -9.92 25.65 -20.23
CA HIS A 46 -10.23 24.59 -19.28
C HIS A 46 -9.28 24.63 -18.11
N GLN A 47 -9.82 24.34 -16.94
CA GLN A 47 -9.04 24.15 -15.73
C GLN A 47 -9.66 23.01 -14.94
N LYS A 48 -8.83 22.03 -14.57
CA LYS A 48 -9.26 20.89 -13.77
C LYS A 48 -8.13 20.42 -12.87
N THR A 49 -8.50 19.98 -11.68
CA THR A 49 -7.60 19.26 -10.78
C THR A 49 -7.95 17.78 -10.81
N PHE A 50 -6.97 16.94 -11.10
CA PHE A 50 -7.07 15.50 -10.99
C PHE A 50 -6.35 15.05 -9.72
N VAL A 51 -6.97 14.15 -8.96
CA VAL A 51 -6.40 13.61 -7.72
C VAL A 51 -6.34 12.10 -7.83
N SER A 52 -5.14 11.54 -7.71
CA SER A 52 -4.91 10.11 -7.60
C SER A 52 -4.48 9.77 -6.17
N LYS A 53 -5.09 8.73 -5.59
CA LYS A 53 -4.83 8.29 -4.22
C LYS A 53 -4.39 6.83 -4.23
N TYR A 54 -3.13 6.57 -3.89
CA TYR A 54 -2.64 5.24 -3.57
C TYR A 54 -2.93 4.94 -2.10
N VAL A 55 -3.69 3.87 -1.85
CA VAL A 55 -4.03 3.44 -0.49
C VAL A 55 -2.79 2.84 0.18
N PRO A 56 -2.48 3.20 1.44
CA PRO A 56 -1.37 2.59 2.15
C PRO A 56 -1.49 1.06 2.18
N TRP A 57 -0.36 0.41 2.00
CA TRP A 57 -0.28 -1.04 1.96
C TRP A 57 0.42 -1.56 3.22
N PRO A 58 -0.30 -2.26 4.13
CA PRO A 58 0.32 -2.79 5.35
C PRO A 58 1.29 -3.92 5.03
N ALA A 59 2.28 -4.12 5.89
CA ALA A 59 3.12 -5.31 5.82
C ALA A 59 2.27 -6.58 5.98
N LYS A 60 2.65 -7.66 5.29
CA LYS A 60 2.03 -8.97 5.47
C LYS A 60 3.07 -9.99 5.88
N TYR A 61 2.72 -10.78 6.88
CA TYR A 61 3.52 -11.88 7.38
C TYR A 61 2.72 -13.17 7.27
N LYS A 62 3.41 -14.24 6.88
CA LYS A 62 2.93 -15.59 7.13
C LYS A 62 3.35 -16.00 8.53
N LYS A 63 2.41 -16.52 9.30
CA LYS A 63 2.63 -17.05 10.65
C LYS A 63 2.54 -18.57 10.60
N GLY A 64 3.62 -19.23 10.98
CA GLY A 64 3.66 -20.69 11.02
C GLY A 64 2.71 -21.25 12.06
N THR A 65 1.88 -22.20 11.60
CA THR A 65 0.93 -22.97 12.39
C THR A 65 1.12 -24.48 12.22
N GLY A 66 2.16 -24.88 11.49
CA GLY A 66 2.55 -26.27 11.31
C GLY A 66 3.22 -26.85 12.57
N PRO A 67 3.60 -28.14 12.53
CA PRO A 67 4.28 -28.79 13.65
C PRO A 67 5.48 -27.98 14.14
N ALA A 68 5.74 -28.00 15.44
CA ALA A 68 6.93 -27.36 16.00
C ALA A 68 8.17 -27.91 15.28
N ALA A 69 9.10 -27.03 14.92
CA ALA A 69 10.41 -27.47 14.45
C ALA A 69 11.02 -28.36 15.56
N GLN A 70 11.29 -29.62 15.21
CA GLN A 70 11.91 -30.61 16.09
C GLN A 70 13.33 -30.20 16.48
#